data_AF-A0A6G2V318-F1
#
_entry.id   AF-A0A6G2V318-F1
#
_cell.length_a   1.000
_cell.length_b   1.000
_cell.length_c   1.000
_cell.angle_alpha   90.00
_cell.angle_beta   90.00
_cell.angle_gamma   90.00
#
_symmetry.space_group_name_H-M   'P 1'
#
loop_
_entity.id
_entity.type
_entity.pdbx_description
1 polymer ?
#
loop_
_entity_poly.entity_id
_entity_poly.type
_entity_poly.pdbx_seq_one_letter_code
_entity_poly.pdbx_strand_id
1 'polypeptide(L)'
;RPAHIPLPRTAAAPRPAFRPLTIRTARDAVAAAALYLTWLGFQDVTHPVNRPASRIDLRASGLIAEVDSTTRPTEIRDVECLWLNALNGSVRGVLFSLAGYTPEARKRADTLRMPLFVLDLTGTPQPVNGAADELVSTGA
;
A
#
# COMPACT_ATOMS: atom_id res chain seq x y z
N ARG A 1 -39.82 -25.82 -10.07
CA ARG A 1 -39.11 -24.56 -10.40
C ARG A 1 -37.61 -24.88 -10.36
N PRO A 2 -36.84 -24.76 -11.45
CA PRO A 2 -35.43 -25.15 -11.42
C PRO A 2 -34.64 -24.23 -10.49
N ALA A 3 -33.73 -24.80 -9.71
CA ALA A 3 -32.83 -24.03 -8.86
C ALA A 3 -31.80 -23.33 -9.75
N HIS A 4 -31.72 -22.00 -9.65
CA HIS A 4 -30.70 -21.21 -10.33
C HIS A 4 -29.38 -21.40 -9.60
N ILE A 5 -28.47 -22.20 -10.15
CA ILE A 5 -27.10 -22.29 -9.63
C ILE A 5 -26.40 -20.97 -10.00
N PRO A 6 -25.89 -20.19 -9.04
CA PRO A 6 -25.10 -19.01 -9.37
C PRO A 6 -23.83 -19.47 -10.08
N LEU A 7 -23.58 -18.97 -11.28
CA LEU A 7 -22.31 -19.19 -11.96
C LEU A 7 -21.18 -18.62 -11.09
N PRO A 8 -20.01 -19.29 -11.02
CA PRO A 8 -18.86 -18.75 -10.32
C PRO A 8 -18.54 -17.37 -10.90
N ARG A 9 -18.24 -16.40 -10.03
CA ARG A 9 -17.82 -15.06 -10.48
C ARG A 9 -16.66 -15.26 -11.45
N THR A 10 -16.84 -14.83 -12.70
CA THR A 10 -15.80 -14.85 -13.71
C THR A 10 -14.54 -14.25 -13.08
N ALA A 11 -13.43 -14.98 -13.13
CA ALA A 11 -12.16 -14.50 -12.59
C ALA A 11 -11.89 -13.09 -13.13
N ALA A 12 -11.47 -12.18 -12.25
CA ALA A 12 -11.15 -10.81 -12.65
C ALA A 12 -10.17 -10.84 -13.84
N ALA A 13 -10.38 -9.95 -14.82
CA ALA A 13 -9.50 -9.86 -15.97
C ALA A 13 -8.04 -9.72 -15.50
N PRO A 14 -7.08 -10.41 -16.16
CA PRO A 14 -5.68 -10.37 -15.74
C PRO A 14 -5.18 -8.92 -15.73
N ARG A 15 -4.61 -8.50 -14.59
CA ARG A 15 -4.05 -7.16 -14.41
C ARG A 15 -2.91 -6.97 -15.42
N PRO A 16 -2.84 -5.83 -16.13
CA PRO A 16 -1.73 -5.56 -17.05
C PRO A 16 -0.39 -5.50 -16.30
N ALA A 17 0.73 -5.58 -17.03
CA ALA A 17 2.04 -5.36 -16.43
C ALA A 17 2.15 -3.94 -15.83
N PHE A 18 2.79 -3.81 -14.66
CA PHE A 18 3.05 -2.52 -14.04
C PHE A 18 4.05 -1.69 -14.86
N ARG A 19 3.86 -0.37 -14.92
CA ARG A 19 4.77 0.57 -15.57
C ARG A 19 5.41 1.47 -14.50
N PRO A 20 6.68 1.26 -14.14
CA PRO A 20 7.31 1.97 -13.04
C PRO A 20 7.66 3.42 -13.38
N LEU A 21 7.76 4.25 -12.34
CA LEU A 21 8.23 5.62 -12.39
C LEU A 21 9.56 5.71 -11.63
N THR A 22 10.65 6.02 -12.32
CA THR A 22 11.98 6.19 -11.69
C THR A 22 11.93 7.22 -10.56
N ILE A 23 12.48 6.88 -9.40
CA ILE A 23 12.45 7.72 -8.20
C ILE A 23 13.74 8.53 -8.10
N ARG A 24 13.62 9.85 -8.14
CA ARG A 24 14.75 10.78 -7.93
C ARG A 24 14.54 11.67 -6.71
N THR A 25 13.30 11.79 -6.26
CA THR A 25 12.88 12.64 -5.14
C THR A 25 11.85 11.94 -4.26
N ALA A 26 11.62 12.47 -3.06
CA ALA A 26 10.52 12.03 -2.20
C ALA A 26 9.15 12.13 -2.90
N ARG A 27 8.94 13.19 -3.72
CA ARG A 27 7.71 13.35 -4.50
C ARG A 27 7.53 12.23 -5.52
N ASP A 28 8.61 11.80 -6.17
CA ASP A 28 8.56 10.67 -7.10
C ASP A 28 8.22 9.36 -6.38
N ALA A 29 8.72 9.17 -5.15
CA ALA A 29 8.37 8.00 -4.35
C ALA A 29 6.86 7.94 -4.04
N VAL A 30 6.26 9.08 -3.67
CA VAL A 30 4.80 9.13 -3.45
C VAL A 30 4.04 8.91 -4.77
N ALA A 31 4.52 9.49 -5.89
CA ALA A 31 3.90 9.28 -7.20
C ALA A 31 3.99 7.82 -7.67
N ALA A 32 5.12 7.15 -7.44
CA ALA A 32 5.29 5.73 -7.76
C ALA A 32 4.36 4.85 -6.91
N ALA A 33 4.22 5.14 -5.62
CA ALA A 33 3.26 4.47 -4.74
C ALA A 33 1.81 4.69 -5.21
N ALA A 34 1.44 5.92 -5.60
CA ALA A 34 0.11 6.22 -6.12
C ALA A 34 -0.20 5.43 -7.40
N LEU A 35 0.72 5.42 -8.37
CA LEU A 35 0.59 4.62 -9.60
C LEU A 35 0.43 3.13 -9.31
N TYR A 36 1.18 2.62 -8.32
CA TYR A 36 1.10 1.22 -7.93
C TYR A 36 -0.24 0.88 -7.28
N LEU A 37 -0.76 1.74 -6.39
CA LEU A 37 -2.08 1.54 -5.78
C LEU A 37 -3.20 1.60 -6.83
N THR A 38 -3.13 2.51 -7.79
CA THR A 38 -4.06 2.53 -8.92
C THR A 38 -3.97 1.25 -9.75
N TRP A 39 -2.74 0.77 -10.02
CA TRP A 39 -2.52 -0.51 -10.70
C TRP A 39 -3.10 -1.70 -9.94
N LEU A 40 -3.00 -1.71 -8.61
CA LEU A 40 -3.62 -2.72 -7.73
C LEU A 40 -5.16 -2.66 -7.74
N GLY A 41 -5.75 -1.58 -8.25
CA GLY A 41 -7.20 -1.42 -8.42
C GLY A 41 -7.84 -0.41 -7.47
N PHE A 42 -7.08 0.31 -6.64
CA PHE A 42 -7.64 1.36 -5.79
C PHE A 42 -8.07 2.57 -6.63
N GLN A 43 -9.28 3.08 -6.35
CA GLN A 43 -9.90 4.18 -7.08
C GLN A 43 -9.70 5.51 -6.33
N ASP A 44 -9.63 6.62 -7.08
CA ASP A 44 -9.53 7.98 -6.55
C ASP A 44 -8.32 8.18 -5.60
N VAL A 45 -7.17 7.65 -5.98
CA VAL A 45 -5.92 7.82 -5.24
C VAL A 45 -5.52 9.30 -5.28
N THR A 46 -5.56 9.96 -4.13
CA THR A 46 -5.34 11.41 -3.98
C THR A 46 -4.30 11.70 -2.91
N HIS A 47 -3.58 12.81 -3.11
CA HIS A 47 -2.73 13.39 -2.09
C HIS A 47 -3.56 14.34 -1.21
N PRO A 48 -3.50 14.23 0.13
CA PRO A 48 -4.16 15.19 1.01
C PRO A 48 -3.59 16.61 0.79
N VAL A 49 -4.46 17.57 0.46
CA VAL A 49 -4.07 18.98 0.24
C VAL A 49 -3.58 19.64 1.53
N ASN A 50 -4.21 19.30 2.66
CA ASN A 50 -3.72 19.64 3.98
C ASN A 50 -3.01 18.40 4.52
N ARG A 51 -1.71 18.52 4.78
CA ARG A 51 -0.94 17.52 5.52
C ARG A 51 -1.02 17.91 6.99
N PRO A 52 -1.91 17.31 7.83
CA PRO A 52 -1.71 17.40 9.27
C PRO A 52 -0.32 16.85 9.61
N ALA A 53 0.14 16.99 10.85
CA ALA A 53 1.36 16.30 11.29
C ALA A 53 1.33 14.75 11.09
N SER A 54 0.19 14.18 10.67
CA SER A 54 0.09 12.80 10.19
C SER A 54 0.89 12.60 8.90
N ARG A 55 1.83 11.66 8.90
CA ARG A 55 2.60 11.20 7.73
C ARG A 55 1.77 10.47 6.65
N ILE A 56 0.45 10.73 6.57
CA ILE A 56 -0.41 10.15 5.54
C ILE A 56 -0.19 10.91 4.24
N ASP A 57 0.35 10.23 3.23
CA ASP A 57 0.66 10.83 1.93
C ASP A 57 -0.41 10.57 0.86
N LEU A 58 -1.18 9.49 1.00
CA LEU A 58 -2.17 9.04 0.02
C LEU A 58 -3.47 8.57 0.66
N ARG A 59 -4.59 8.84 0.00
CA ARG A 59 -5.92 8.31 0.31
C ARG A 59 -6.60 7.78 -0.94
N ALA A 60 -7.37 6.72 -0.79
CA ALA A 60 -8.23 6.17 -1.84
C ALA A 60 -9.49 5.59 -1.20
N SER A 61 -10.48 5.18 -2.00
CA SER A 61 -11.65 4.47 -1.47
C SER A 61 -11.20 3.20 -0.74
N GLY A 62 -11.46 3.13 0.58
CA GLY A 62 -11.08 1.97 1.41
C GLY A 62 -9.62 1.90 1.84
N LEU A 63 -8.79 2.94 1.60
CA LEU A 63 -7.34 2.90 1.83
C LEU A 63 -6.78 4.24 2.33
N ILE A 64 -5.84 4.16 3.28
CA ILE A 64 -4.80 5.18 3.48
C ILE A 64 -3.42 4.57 3.25
N ALA A 65 -2.49 5.38 2.76
CA ALA A 65 -1.10 4.97 2.65
C ALA A 65 -0.11 6.07 3.06
N GLU A 66 1.02 5.63 3.57
CA GLU A 66 2.18 6.44 3.97
C GLU A 66 3.40 6.01 3.17
N VAL A 67 4.24 6.99 2.81
CA VAL A 67 5.47 6.75 2.07
C VAL A 67 6.64 7.33 2.86
N ASP A 68 7.39 6.45 3.53
CA ASP A 68 8.64 6.81 4.19
C ASP A 68 9.77 6.94 3.15
N SER A 69 10.02 8.19 2.75
CA SER A 69 11.11 8.54 1.83
C SER A 69 12.43 8.86 2.54
N THR A 70 12.57 8.52 3.82
CA THR A 70 13.82 8.78 4.56
C THR A 70 14.89 7.74 4.22
N THR A 71 16.13 8.02 4.65
CA THR A 71 17.28 7.12 4.48
C THR A 71 17.47 6.16 5.66
N ARG A 72 16.56 6.16 6.64
CA ARG A 72 16.59 5.27 7.80
C ARG A 72 15.47 4.24 7.70
N PRO A 73 15.68 2.99 8.13
CA PRO A 73 14.62 2.01 8.14
C PRO A 73 13.42 2.49 8.98
N THR A 74 12.22 2.27 8.46
CA THR A 74 10.96 2.61 9.13
C THR A 74 10.82 1.79 10.41
N GLU A 75 10.42 2.45 11.49
CA GLU A 75 10.37 1.86 12.83
C GLU A 75 8.99 1.29 13.17
N ILE A 76 8.93 0.47 14.22
CA ILE A 76 7.68 -0.16 14.70
C ILE A 76 6.58 0.86 14.99
N ARG A 77 6.95 2.03 15.52
CA ARG A 77 6.01 3.09 15.87
C ARG A 77 5.26 3.60 14.63
N ASP A 78 5.94 3.72 13.50
CA ASP A 78 5.34 4.24 12.26
C ASP A 78 4.26 3.26 11.75
N VAL A 79 4.53 1.96 11.82
CA VAL A 79 3.57 0.89 11.50
C VAL A 79 2.34 0.98 12.41
N GLU A 80 2.53 1.07 13.74
CA GLU A 80 1.42 1.13 14.69
C GLU A 80 0.59 2.41 14.57
N CYS A 81 1.25 3.55 14.32
CA CYS A 81 0.56 4.81 14.10
C CYS A 81 -0.30 4.77 12.84
N LEU A 82 0.23 4.27 11.72
CA LEU A 82 -0.56 4.13 10.50
C LEU A 82 -1.71 3.12 10.68
N TRP A 83 -1.46 2.01 11.37
CA TRP A 83 -2.50 1.03 11.69
C TRP A 83 -3.67 1.65 12.47
N LEU A 84 -3.38 2.39 13.54
CA LEU A 84 -4.41 3.05 14.34
C LEU A 84 -5.21 4.08 13.53
N ASN A 85 -4.54 4.83 12.66
CA ASN A 85 -5.22 5.77 11.74
C ASN A 85 -6.16 5.03 10.78
N ALA A 86 -5.72 3.91 10.22
CA ALA A 86 -6.49 3.10 9.29
C ALA A 86 -7.70 2.46 9.99
N LEU A 87 -7.48 1.92 11.20
CA LEU A 87 -8.51 1.34 12.05
C LEU A 87 -9.59 2.38 12.40
N ASN A 88 -9.19 3.59 12.80
CA ASN A 88 -10.12 4.67 13.11
C ASN A 88 -10.95 5.10 11.88
N GLY A 89 -10.34 5.06 10.69
CA GLY A 89 -11.04 5.30 9.43
C GLY A 89 -11.85 4.11 8.91
N SER A 90 -11.77 2.94 9.56
CA SER A 90 -12.30 1.66 9.05
C SER A 90 -11.85 1.35 7.61
N VAL A 91 -10.58 1.66 7.32
CA VAL A 91 -9.94 1.47 6.00
C VAL A 91 -8.67 0.65 6.15
N ARG A 92 -8.13 0.17 5.02
CA ARG A 92 -6.83 -0.50 4.99
C ARG A 92 -5.70 0.53 5.11
N GLY A 93 -4.65 0.17 5.85
CA GLY A 93 -3.39 0.93 5.89
C GLY A 93 -2.30 0.21 5.10
N VAL A 94 -1.57 0.93 4.24
CA VAL A 94 -0.41 0.39 3.49
C VAL A 94 0.80 1.30 3.68
N LEU A 95 1.97 0.71 3.94
CA LEU A 95 3.21 1.48 4.12
C LEU A 95 4.18 1.17 2.98
N PHE A 96 4.79 2.22 2.42
CA PHE A 96 5.90 2.13 1.48
C PHE A 96 7.15 2.73 2.13
N SER A 97 8.32 2.13 1.96
CA SER A 97 9.58 2.66 2.49
C SER A 97 10.73 2.56 1.49
N LEU A 98 11.54 3.62 1.37
CA LEU A 98 12.77 3.59 0.57
C LEU A 98 13.89 2.80 1.26
N ALA A 99 14.08 3.02 2.56
CA ALA A 99 15.16 2.39 3.33
C ALA A 99 14.74 1.04 3.96
N GLY A 100 13.52 0.60 3.69
CA GLY A 100 12.95 -0.62 4.26
C GLY A 100 12.58 -0.46 5.72
N TYR A 101 12.59 -1.58 6.46
CA TYR A 101 11.94 -1.69 7.76
C TYR A 101 12.87 -2.33 8.77
N THR A 102 12.77 -1.92 10.03
CA THR A 102 13.39 -2.68 11.11
C THR A 102 12.77 -4.08 11.21
N PRO A 103 13.49 -5.08 11.76
CA PRO A 103 12.93 -6.41 12.02
C PRO A 103 11.64 -6.36 12.86
N GLU A 104 11.59 -5.49 13.85
CA GLU A 104 10.46 -5.29 14.75
C GLU A 104 9.24 -4.73 14.00
N ALA A 105 9.46 -3.77 13.10
CA ALA A 105 8.41 -3.21 12.25
C ALA A 105 7.79 -4.29 11.33
N ARG A 106 8.62 -5.14 10.70
CA ARG A 106 8.12 -6.26 9.87
C ARG A 106 7.28 -7.24 10.67
N LYS A 107 7.81 -7.73 11.80
CA LYS A 107 7.10 -8.66 12.68
C LYS A 107 5.77 -8.07 13.17
N ARG A 108 5.76 -6.78 13.48
CA ARG A 108 4.53 -6.09 13.91
C ARG A 108 3.52 -5.99 12.78
N ALA A 109 3.95 -5.61 11.58
CA ALA A 109 3.07 -5.54 10.41
C ALA A 109 2.44 -6.89 10.05
N ASP A 110 3.18 -7.99 10.20
CA ASP A 110 2.63 -9.35 10.01
C ASP A 110 1.50 -9.63 10.99
N THR A 111 1.70 -9.28 12.27
CA THR A 111 0.66 -9.44 13.31
C THR A 111 -0.58 -8.59 13.00
N LEU A 112 -0.38 -7.38 12.48
CA LEU A 112 -1.45 -6.43 12.18
C LEU A 112 -2.04 -6.60 10.76
N ARG A 113 -1.52 -7.54 9.97
CA ARG A 113 -1.85 -7.75 8.54
C ARG A 113 -1.71 -6.48 7.71
N MET A 114 -0.72 -5.64 8.02
CA MET A 114 -0.43 -4.44 7.24
C MET A 114 0.48 -4.77 6.06
N PRO A 115 0.07 -4.48 4.82
CA PRO A 115 0.94 -4.59 3.66
C PRO A 115 2.11 -3.63 3.75
N LEU A 116 3.33 -4.18 3.64
CA LEU A 116 4.58 -3.43 3.56
C LEU A 116 5.22 -3.57 2.19
N PHE A 117 5.68 -2.45 1.64
CA PHE A 117 6.40 -2.41 0.38
C PHE A 117 7.73 -1.67 0.51
N VAL A 118 8.78 -2.19 -0.12
CA VAL A 118 10.01 -1.44 -0.33
C VAL A 118 9.99 -0.81 -1.72
N LEU A 119 10.27 0.49 -1.78
CA LEU A 119 10.42 1.22 -3.04
C LEU A 119 11.89 1.20 -3.44
N ASP A 120 12.21 0.56 -4.57
CA ASP A 120 13.51 0.73 -5.20
C ASP A 120 13.56 2.00 -6.06
N LEU A 121 14.77 2.48 -6.39
CA LEU A 121 14.94 3.69 -7.21
C LEU A 121 14.49 3.50 -8.67
N THR A 122 14.25 2.27 -9.11
CA THR A 122 13.65 1.98 -10.43
C THR A 122 12.16 2.26 -10.45
N GLY A 123 11.52 2.33 -9.27
CA GLY A 123 10.13 2.72 -9.10
C GLY A 123 9.14 1.57 -9.00
N THR A 124 9.62 0.33 -8.82
CA THR A 124 8.74 -0.83 -8.64
C THR A 124 8.65 -1.18 -7.16
N PRO A 125 7.49 -0.99 -6.51
CA PRO A 125 7.33 -1.42 -5.12
C PRO A 125 7.40 -2.94 -5.02
N GLN A 126 8.22 -3.43 -4.09
CA GLN A 126 8.40 -4.85 -3.81
C GLN A 126 7.66 -5.22 -2.53
N PRO A 127 6.76 -6.23 -2.53
CA PRO A 127 6.14 -6.71 -1.31
C PRO A 127 7.22 -7.32 -0.41
N VAL A 128 7.18 -7.03 0.89
CA VAL A 128 8.16 -7.57 1.85
C VAL A 128 7.52 -8.39 2.98
N ASN A 129 6.21 -8.63 2.90
CA ASN A 129 5.50 -9.47 3.84
C ASN A 129 4.24 -10.11 3.23
N GLY A 130 3.68 -11.11 3.91
CA GLY A 130 2.57 -11.90 3.37
C GLY A 130 1.29 -11.09 3.12
N ALA A 131 1.04 -10.03 3.89
CA ALA A 131 -0.09 -9.14 3.64
C ALA A 131 0.08 -8.32 2.35
N ALA A 132 1.32 -7.94 2.01
CA ALA A 132 1.64 -7.31 0.74
C ALA A 132 1.53 -8.28 -0.43
N ASP A 133 2.03 -9.52 -0.27
CA ASP A 133 1.89 -10.56 -1.30
C ASP A 133 0.42 -10.85 -1.60
N GLU A 134 -0.42 -10.97 -0.56
CA GLU A 134 -1.86 -11.14 -0.71
C GLU A 134 -2.47 -9.97 -1.48
N LEU A 135 -2.16 -8.72 -1.09
CA LEU A 135 -2.66 -7.54 -1.78
C LEU A 135 -2.23 -7.49 -3.25
N VAL A 136 -0.99 -7.87 -3.58
CA VAL A 136 -0.52 -7.94 -4.97
C VAL A 136 -1.31 -9.00 -5.74
N SER A 137 -1.54 -10.17 -5.14
CA SER A 137 -2.25 -11.27 -5.79
C SER A 137 -3.74 -10.97 -6.00
N THR A 138 -4.42 -10.34 -5.04
CA THR A 138 -5.88 -10.14 -5.09
C THR A 138 -6.28 -8.80 -5.68
N GLY A 139 -5.44 -7.78 -5.54
CA GLY A 139 -5.83 -6.38 -5.77
C GLY A 139 -6.66 -5.79 -4.63
N ALA A 140 -7.16 -4.58 -4.88
CA ALA A 140 -8.03 -3.82 -3.98
C ALA A 140 -9.34 -4.55 -3.65
#